data_AF-A0A0F2LQ93-F1
#
_entry.id   AF-A0A0F2LQ93-F1
#
_cell.length_a   1.000
_cell.length_b   1.000
_cell.length_c   1.000
_cell.angle_alpha   90.00
_cell.angle_beta   90.00
_cell.angle_gamma   90.00
#
_symmetry.space_group_name_H-M   'P 1'
#
loop_
_entity.id
_entity.type
_entity.pdbx_description
1 polymer ?
#
loop_
_entity_poly.entity_id
_entity_poly.type
_entity_poly.pdbx_seq_one_letter_code
_entity_poly.pdbx_strand_id
1 'polypeptide(L)'
;FSWFQESQDMGEVHFTFSFGTVLLASWVLQPNFWSLDNKFLYVALLPLLYMSFGDGVTGIIRNYVYKRRFKGFWGSVGMFLVSSSLGYALLSIPGFISGVLATLVERVTKLDDNITVPLTSFAFLYLAVKFF
;
A
#
# COMPACT_ATOMS: atom_id res chain seq x y z
N PHE A 1 -19.63 21.58 8.06
CA PHE A 1 -19.27 20.20 7.70
C PHE A 1 -18.03 20.20 6.79
N SER A 2 -16.88 20.68 7.26
CA SER A 2 -15.63 20.73 6.46
C SER A 2 -14.38 20.36 7.26
N TRP A 3 -14.56 19.74 8.43
CA TRP A 3 -13.45 19.41 9.33
C TRP A 3 -12.85 18.02 9.06
N PHE A 4 -13.62 17.13 8.42
CA PHE A 4 -13.21 15.73 8.21
C PHE A 4 -12.88 15.40 6.75
N GLN A 5 -13.31 16.22 5.78
CA GLN A 5 -13.20 15.86 4.37
C GLN A 5 -12.99 17.12 3.53
N GLU A 6 -11.88 17.16 2.80
CA GLU A 6 -11.65 18.19 1.78
C GLU A 6 -12.59 17.87 0.62
N SER A 7 -13.43 18.83 0.20
CA SER A 7 -14.57 18.59 -0.71
C SER A 7 -14.20 18.11 -2.12
N GLN A 8 -12.90 17.97 -2.41
CA GLN A 8 -12.33 17.52 -3.67
C GLN A 8 -11.43 16.28 -3.51
N ASP A 9 -11.17 15.81 -2.29
CA ASP A 9 -10.28 14.67 -2.02
C ASP A 9 -11.03 13.56 -1.26
N MET A 10 -11.30 12.47 -1.98
CA MET A 10 -11.95 11.27 -1.43
C MET A 10 -10.92 10.23 -0.96
N GLY A 11 -9.62 10.53 -1.01
CA GLY A 11 -8.55 9.57 -0.75
C GLY A 11 -8.64 8.92 0.63
N GLU A 12 -9.02 9.68 1.66
CA GLU A 12 -9.21 9.15 3.02
C GLU A 12 -10.34 8.12 3.10
N VAL A 13 -11.44 8.36 2.39
CA VAL A 13 -12.58 7.42 2.31
C VAL A 13 -12.17 6.16 1.55
N HIS A 14 -11.47 6.33 0.43
CA HIS A 14 -10.98 5.25 -0.39
C HIS A 14 -9.95 4.39 0.34
N PHE A 15 -9.03 4.99 1.11
CA PHE A 15 -8.07 4.27 1.93
C PHE A 15 -8.76 3.52 3.07
N THR A 16 -9.69 4.17 3.77
CA THR A 16 -10.47 3.53 4.84
C THR A 16 -11.26 2.33 4.33
N PHE A 17 -11.85 2.45 3.14
CA PHE A 17 -12.54 1.35 2.46
C PHE A 17 -11.58 0.21 2.14
N SER A 18 -10.42 0.50 1.54
CA SER A 18 -9.39 -0.51 1.25
C SER A 18 -8.86 -1.17 2.51
N PHE A 19 -8.66 -0.41 3.58
CA PHE A 19 -8.22 -0.89 4.88
C PHE A 19 -9.17 -1.95 5.42
N GLY A 20 -10.46 -1.61 5.52
CA GLY A 20 -11.50 -2.54 5.96
C GLY A 20 -11.59 -3.77 5.04
N THR A 21 -11.54 -3.55 3.73
CA THR A 21 -11.65 -4.63 2.74
C THR A 21 -10.50 -5.62 2.81
N VAL A 22 -9.26 -5.15 2.92
CA VAL A 22 -8.07 -6.03 3.02
C VAL A 22 -8.11 -6.85 4.31
N LEU A 23 -8.46 -6.24 5.44
CA LEU A 23 -8.54 -6.97 6.72
C LEU A 23 -9.70 -7.97 6.73
N LEU A 24 -10.87 -7.58 6.22
CA LEU A 24 -12.02 -8.47 6.09
C LEU A 24 -11.68 -9.66 5.16
N ALA A 25 -11.08 -9.39 4.00
CA ALA A 25 -10.67 -10.43 3.07
C ALA A 25 -9.64 -11.37 3.70
N SER A 26 -8.67 -10.83 4.45
CA SER A 26 -7.70 -11.63 5.19
C SER A 26 -8.37 -12.53 6.22
N TRP A 27 -9.35 -12.01 6.96
CA TRP A 27 -10.15 -12.76 7.94
C TRP A 27 -10.94 -13.90 7.29
N VAL A 28 -11.63 -13.62 6.17
CA VAL A 28 -12.43 -14.61 5.44
C VAL A 28 -11.55 -15.70 4.82
N LEU A 29 -10.41 -15.32 4.23
CA LEU A 29 -9.54 -16.24 3.51
C LEU A 29 -8.61 -17.04 4.43
N GLN A 30 -8.22 -16.46 5.56
CA GLN A 30 -7.37 -17.09 6.56
C GLN A 30 -7.76 -16.58 7.95
N PRO A 31 -8.72 -17.24 8.63
CA PRO A 31 -9.20 -16.79 9.92
C PRO A 31 -8.05 -16.54 10.90
N ASN A 32 -7.08 -17.44 11.06
CA ASN A 32 -6.01 -17.19 12.04
C ASN A 32 -4.87 -16.27 11.54
N PHE A 33 -5.10 -15.36 10.58
CA PHE A 33 -4.05 -14.49 10.03
C PHE A 33 -3.45 -13.54 11.06
N TRP A 34 -4.21 -13.14 12.10
CA TRP A 34 -3.75 -12.20 13.13
C TRP A 34 -2.75 -12.81 14.13
N SER A 35 -2.48 -14.11 14.07
CA SER A 35 -1.46 -14.72 14.92
C SER A 35 -0.06 -14.22 14.55
N LEU A 36 0.76 -13.88 15.55
CA LEU A 36 2.13 -13.38 15.37
C LEU A 36 3.04 -14.36 14.61
N ASP A 37 2.79 -15.66 14.76
CA ASP A 37 3.56 -16.71 14.08
C ASP A 37 3.11 -16.92 12.62
N ASN A 38 2.03 -16.26 12.20
CA ASN A 38 1.43 -16.48 10.89
C ASN A 38 1.93 -15.47 9.87
N LYS A 39 2.56 -15.97 8.79
CA LYS A 39 3.02 -15.13 7.66
C LYS A 39 1.89 -14.31 7.03
N PHE A 40 0.65 -14.79 7.08
CA PHE A 40 -0.52 -14.08 6.57
C PHE A 40 -0.83 -12.78 7.33
N LEU A 41 -0.27 -12.58 8.53
CA LEU A 41 -0.28 -11.30 9.23
C LEU A 41 0.34 -10.21 8.34
N TYR A 42 1.51 -10.49 7.78
CA TYR A 42 2.22 -9.52 6.94
C TYR A 42 1.58 -9.38 5.56
N VAL A 43 0.90 -10.40 5.06
CA VAL A 43 0.08 -10.31 3.83
C VAL A 43 -1.05 -9.29 4.00
N ALA A 44 -1.66 -9.22 5.18
CA ALA A 44 -2.72 -8.25 5.48
C ALA A 44 -2.16 -6.84 5.75
N LEU A 45 -1.01 -6.73 6.42
CA LEU A 45 -0.46 -5.44 6.86
C LEU A 45 0.33 -4.71 5.77
N LEU A 46 1.19 -5.41 5.01
CA LEU A 46 2.08 -4.78 4.01
C LEU A 46 1.34 -3.89 3.00
N PRO A 47 0.20 -4.30 2.40
CA PRO A 47 -0.54 -3.44 1.47
C PRO A 47 -0.99 -2.10 2.09
N LEU A 48 -1.35 -2.12 3.38
CA LEU A 48 -1.81 -0.95 4.12
C LEU A 48 -0.62 -0.06 4.51
N LEU A 49 0.52 -0.67 4.83
CA LEU A 49 1.76 0.04 5.12
C LEU A 49 2.34 0.69 3.87
N TYR A 50 2.30 0.02 2.72
CA TYR A 50 2.76 0.59 1.45
C TYR A 50 1.98 1.85 1.08
N MET A 51 0.66 1.83 1.27
CA MET A 51 -0.14 3.01 1.00
C MET A 51 0.12 4.11 2.02
N SER A 52 0.04 3.83 3.32
CA SER A 52 0.18 4.86 4.36
C SER A 52 1.60 5.43 4.46
N PHE A 53 2.61 4.58 4.65
CA PHE A 53 4.00 5.03 4.78
C PHE A 53 4.63 5.40 3.43
N GLY A 54 4.34 4.63 2.38
CA GLY A 54 4.88 4.90 1.04
C GLY A 54 4.36 6.22 0.48
N ASP A 55 3.05 6.49 0.57
CA ASP A 55 2.49 7.78 0.15
C ASP A 55 2.95 8.92 1.07
N GLY A 56 3.05 8.68 2.38
CA GLY A 56 3.58 9.68 3.32
C GLY A 56 5.00 10.15 2.96
N VAL A 57 5.93 9.21 2.72
CA VAL A 57 7.30 9.55 2.28
C VAL A 57 7.30 10.23 0.91
N THR A 58 6.45 9.75 0.01
CA THR A 58 6.29 10.32 -1.32
C THR A 58 5.78 11.76 -1.27
N GLY A 59 4.82 12.06 -0.39
CA GLY A 59 4.30 13.40 -0.14
C GLY A 59 5.39 14.34 0.39
N ILE A 60 6.22 13.89 1.33
CA ILE A 60 7.37 14.64 1.86
C ILE A 60 8.34 14.99 0.73
N ILE A 61 8.74 14.00 -0.07
CA ILE A 61 9.68 14.21 -1.18
C ILE A 61 9.08 15.14 -2.24
N ARG A 62 7.80 14.96 -2.58
CA ARG A 62 7.10 15.81 -3.56
C ARG A 62 7.07 17.27 -3.11
N ASN A 63 6.77 17.51 -1.83
CA ASN A 63 6.74 18.85 -1.27
C ASN A 63 8.14 19.49 -1.28
N TYR A 64 9.18 18.73 -0.92
CA TYR A 64 10.55 19.24 -0.87
C TYR A 64 11.13 19.52 -2.27
N VAL A 65 10.97 18.60 -3.22
CA VAL A 65 11.60 18.66 -4.54
C VAL A 65 10.80 19.51 -5.53
N TYR A 66 9.48 19.33 -5.59
CA TYR A 66 8.64 19.94 -6.64
C TYR A 66 7.77 21.10 -6.13
N LYS A 67 7.59 21.24 -4.81
CA LYS A 67 6.73 22.26 -4.17
C LYS A 67 5.28 22.29 -4.70
N ARG A 68 4.84 21.20 -5.36
CA ARG A 68 3.52 21.03 -5.98
C ARG A 68 3.10 19.57 -5.84
N ARG A 69 1.79 19.32 -5.76
CA ARG A 69 1.20 17.96 -5.79
C ARG A 69 1.32 17.39 -7.20
N PHE A 70 2.48 16.79 -7.51
CA PHE A 70 2.77 16.16 -8.79
C PHE A 70 3.37 14.77 -8.58
N LYS A 71 2.89 13.77 -9.32
CA LYS A 71 3.47 12.42 -9.33
C LYS A 71 4.79 12.42 -10.11
N GLY A 72 5.84 12.93 -9.45
CA GLY A 72 7.20 13.02 -10.01
C GLY A 72 8.06 11.80 -9.72
N PHE A 73 9.12 11.65 -10.51
CA PHE A 73 10.06 10.53 -10.45
C PHE A 73 10.63 10.30 -9.03
N TRP A 74 11.14 11.36 -8.39
CA TRP A 74 11.68 11.29 -7.03
C TRP A 74 10.67 10.81 -5.97
N GLY A 75 9.39 11.10 -6.15
CA GLY A 75 8.34 10.57 -5.27
C GLY A 75 8.25 9.04 -5.38
N SER A 76 8.19 8.53 -6.60
CA SER A 76 8.16 7.08 -6.86
C SER A 76 9.44 6.37 -6.39
N VAL A 77 10.60 7.03 -6.43
CA VAL A 77 11.84 6.47 -5.83
C VAL A 77 11.68 6.33 -4.31
N GLY A 78 11.08 7.32 -3.65
CA GLY A 78 10.75 7.24 -2.23
C GLY A 78 9.83 6.06 -1.90
N MET A 79 8.71 5.95 -2.63
CA MET A 79 7.80 4.81 -2.47
C MET A 79 8.51 3.48 -2.72
N PHE A 80 9.30 3.37 -3.79
CA PHE A 80 10.05 2.16 -4.12
C PHE A 80 10.94 1.71 -2.96
N LEU A 81 11.73 2.63 -2.42
CA LEU A 81 12.67 2.33 -1.35
C LEU A 81 11.93 1.88 -0.08
N VAL A 82 10.89 2.59 0.32
CA VAL A 82 10.11 2.25 1.52
C VAL A 82 9.38 0.93 1.35
N SER A 83 8.57 0.80 0.30
CA SER A 83 7.71 -0.37 0.10
C SER A 83 8.52 -1.64 -0.18
N SER A 84 9.56 -1.56 -1.04
CA SER A 84 10.36 -2.74 -1.38
C SER A 84 11.25 -3.20 -0.22
N SER A 85 11.81 -2.27 0.56
CA SER A 85 12.62 -2.63 1.74
C SER A 85 11.77 -3.21 2.86
N LEU A 86 10.61 -2.61 3.15
CA LEU A 86 9.68 -3.09 4.16
C LEU A 86 9.12 -4.47 3.77
N GLY A 87 8.74 -4.63 2.50
CA GLY A 87 8.30 -5.91 1.96
C GLY A 87 9.37 -6.98 2.10
N TYR A 88 10.60 -6.70 1.67
CA TYR A 88 11.71 -7.65 1.79
C TYR A 88 12.00 -8.04 3.25
N ALA A 89 11.97 -7.08 4.17
CA ALA A 89 12.23 -7.35 5.58
C ALA A 89 11.19 -8.30 6.21
N LEU A 90 9.91 -8.20 5.82
CA LEU A 90 8.82 -8.95 6.45
C LEU A 90 8.46 -10.25 5.73
N LEU A 91 8.55 -10.29 4.40
CA LEU A 91 8.17 -11.45 3.57
C LEU A 91 9.24 -11.84 2.54
N SER A 92 10.48 -11.37 2.65
CA SER A 92 11.59 -11.70 1.73
C SER A 92 11.23 -11.41 0.27
N ILE A 93 11.51 -12.33 -0.67
CA ILE A 93 11.34 -12.12 -2.11
C ILE A 93 9.89 -11.76 -2.49
N PRO A 94 8.84 -12.47 -2.02
CA PRO A 94 7.44 -12.06 -2.26
C PRO A 94 7.14 -10.64 -1.79
N GLY A 95 7.66 -10.25 -0.63
CA GLY A 95 7.46 -8.90 -0.12
C GLY A 95 8.18 -7.84 -0.95
N PHE A 96 9.41 -8.10 -1.39
CA PHE A 96 10.13 -7.19 -2.29
C PHE A 96 9.35 -6.95 -3.58
N ILE A 97 8.90 -8.02 -4.25
CA ILE A 97 8.15 -7.92 -5.52
C ILE A 97 6.85 -7.15 -5.32
N SER A 98 6.15 -7.37 -4.19
CA SER A 98 4.92 -6.62 -3.90
C SER A 98 5.17 -5.12 -3.71
N GLY A 99 6.29 -4.74 -3.08
CA GLY A 99 6.68 -3.33 -2.95
C GLY A 99 7.03 -2.67 -4.28
N VAL A 100 7.67 -3.42 -5.19
CA VAL A 100 7.90 -2.95 -6.57
C VAL A 100 6.58 -2.75 -7.31
N LEU A 101 5.66 -3.74 -7.23
CA LEU A 101 4.35 -3.66 -7.84
C LEU A 101 3.54 -2.47 -7.31
N ALA A 102 3.52 -2.27 -5.99
CA ALA A 102 2.87 -1.11 -5.35
C ALA A 102 3.34 0.21 -5.98
N THR A 103 4.65 0.37 -6.18
CA THR A 103 5.23 1.57 -6.78
C THR A 103 4.84 1.77 -8.24
N LEU A 104 4.79 0.67 -9.02
CA LEU A 104 4.37 0.73 -10.41
C LEU A 104 2.89 1.12 -10.53
N VAL A 105 2.05 0.57 -9.66
CA VAL A 105 0.62 0.85 -9.60
C VAL A 105 0.35 2.30 -9.18
N GLU A 106 1.06 2.82 -8.18
CA GLU A 106 0.93 4.21 -7.71
C GLU A 106 1.18 5.23 -8.84
N ARG A 107 2.07 4.90 -9.78
CA ARG A 107 2.39 5.75 -10.93
C ARG A 107 1.26 5.82 -11.96
N VAL A 108 0.30 4.91 -11.92
CA VAL A 108 -0.87 4.92 -12.82
C VAL A 108 -1.85 6.01 -12.35
N THR A 109 -1.92 7.12 -13.09
CA THR A 109 -2.73 8.29 -12.72
C THR A 109 -4.23 8.15 -12.95
N LYS A 110 -4.68 7.09 -13.64
CA LYS A 110 -6.10 6.91 -14.02
C LYS A 110 -6.97 6.31 -12.91
N LEU A 111 -6.35 5.72 -11.89
CA LEU A 111 -7.04 5.02 -10.82
C LEU A 111 -6.63 5.60 -9.47
N ASP A 112 -7.50 5.46 -8.47
CA ASP A 112 -7.20 5.86 -7.11
C ASP A 112 -6.14 4.92 -6.51
N ASP A 113 -5.01 5.48 -6.09
CA ASP A 113 -3.91 4.75 -5.48
C ASP A 113 -4.31 4.17 -4.13
N ASN A 114 -5.18 4.85 -3.37
CA ASN A 114 -5.70 4.38 -2.09
C ASN A 114 -6.53 3.09 -2.22
N ILE A 115 -6.98 2.75 -3.42
CA ILE A 115 -7.65 1.47 -3.73
C ILE A 115 -6.70 0.51 -4.42
N THR A 116 -6.07 0.98 -5.49
CA THR A 116 -5.30 0.10 -6.36
C THR A 116 -4.06 -0.44 -5.68
N VAL A 117 -3.32 0.37 -4.91
CA VAL A 117 -2.10 -0.10 -4.23
C VAL A 117 -2.42 -1.17 -3.18
N PRO A 118 -3.36 -0.96 -2.23
CA PRO A 118 -3.69 -2.00 -1.25
C PRO A 118 -4.23 -3.28 -1.89
N LEU A 119 -5.18 -3.17 -2.83
CA LEU A 119 -5.83 -4.37 -3.39
C LEU A 119 -4.89 -5.18 -4.29
N THR A 120 -4.09 -4.52 -5.13
CA THR A 120 -3.13 -5.24 -6.00
C THR A 120 -2.01 -5.88 -5.21
N SER A 121 -1.46 -5.16 -4.22
CA SER A 121 -0.40 -5.70 -3.35
C SER A 121 -0.93 -6.87 -2.51
N PHE A 122 -2.14 -6.76 -1.97
CA PHE A 122 -2.79 -7.85 -1.23
C PHE A 122 -3.02 -9.07 -2.10
N ALA A 123 -3.62 -8.90 -3.29
CA ALA A 123 -3.90 -10.00 -4.20
C ALA A 123 -2.61 -10.73 -4.60
N PHE A 124 -1.56 -9.99 -4.94
CA PHE A 124 -0.26 -10.58 -5.25
C PHE A 124 0.33 -11.32 -4.05
N LEU A 125 0.41 -10.69 -2.87
CA LEU A 125 0.99 -11.30 -1.67
C LEU A 125 0.23 -12.55 -1.24
N TYR A 126 -1.11 -12.51 -1.27
CA TYR A 126 -1.93 -13.66 -0.92
C TYR A 126 -1.66 -14.85 -1.85
N LEU A 127 -1.62 -14.62 -3.16
CA LEU A 127 -1.30 -15.68 -4.13
C LEU A 127 0.14 -16.17 -3.97
N ALA A 128 1.10 -15.26 -3.85
CA ALA A 128 2.51 -15.60 -3.72
C ALA A 128 2.78 -16.45 -2.47
N VAL A 129 2.28 -16.04 -1.29
CA VAL A 129 2.52 -16.75 -0.03
C VAL A 129 1.68 -18.02 0.12
N LYS A 130 0.54 -18.11 -0.55
CA LYS A 130 -0.31 -19.31 -0.50
C LYS A 130 0.21 -20.45 -1.38
N PHE A 131 0.79 -20.13 -2.53
CA PHE A 131 1.19 -21.12 -3.53
C PHE A 131 2.69 -21.37 -3.63
N PHE A 132 3.53 -20.54 -2.99
CA PHE A 132 4.98 -20.71 -2.89
C PHE A 132 5.43 -20.69 -1.42
#